data_AF-A0A6H1RCB7-F1
#
_entry.id   AF-A0A6H1RCB7-F1
#
_cell.length_a   1.000
_cell.length_b   1.000
_cell.length_c   1.000
_cell.angle_alpha   90.00
_cell.angle_beta   90.00
_cell.angle_gamma   90.00
#
_symmetry.space_group_name_H-M   'P 1'
#
loop_
_entity.id
_entity.type
_entity.pdbx_description
1 polymer ?
#
loop_
_entity_poly.entity_id
_entity_poly.type
_entity_poly.pdbx_seq_one_letter_code
_entity_poly.pdbx_strand_id
1 'polypeptide(L)'
;MAGHGPGQAYLRKIREQRKGQAAAEHEAVEQAREIHSALSKLAHANRVHPPQNRDLAAYRGLMVLNGAYLVDDSRTEEFTSAIDDKASGSFLQIELTGPWAPYSFAVISTERL
;
A
#
# COMPACT_ATOMS: atom_id res chain seq x y z
N MET A 1 -13.00 -36.69 33.47
CA MET A 1 -12.30 -35.52 32.91
C MET A 1 -12.22 -35.68 31.39
N ALA A 2 -13.07 -34.97 30.64
CA ALA A 2 -13.13 -35.10 29.18
C ALA A 2 -12.00 -34.28 28.54
N GLY A 3 -11.15 -34.95 27.77
CA GLY A 3 -9.95 -34.38 27.17
C GLY A 3 -10.25 -33.34 26.09
N HIS A 4 -9.49 -32.25 26.11
CA HIS A 4 -9.43 -31.29 25.02
C HIS A 4 -8.79 -31.97 23.80
N GLY A 5 -9.61 -32.51 22.89
CA GLY A 5 -9.12 -33.31 21.77
C GLY A 5 -8.24 -32.53 20.77
N PRO A 6 -7.32 -33.20 20.06
CA PRO A 6 -6.39 -32.59 19.10
C PRO A 6 -7.07 -31.75 17.99
N GLY A 7 -8.31 -32.08 17.63
CA GLY A 7 -9.12 -31.28 16.69
C GLY A 7 -9.50 -29.89 17.21
N GLN A 8 -9.78 -29.74 18.51
CA GLN A 8 -10.05 -28.41 19.08
C GLN A 8 -8.79 -27.55 19.17
N ALA A 9 -7.65 -28.15 19.47
CA ALA A 9 -6.36 -27.45 19.46
C ALA A 9 -6.00 -26.97 18.05
N TYR A 10 -6.24 -27.80 17.02
CA TYR A 10 -6.04 -27.44 15.63
C TYR A 10 -6.94 -26.28 15.18
N LEU A 11 -8.25 -26.34 15.47
CA LEU A 11 -9.18 -25.26 15.11
C LEU A 11 -8.88 -23.95 15.85
N ARG A 12 -8.43 -24.00 17.11
CA ARG A 12 -7.94 -22.81 17.84
C ARG A 12 -6.73 -22.19 17.15
N LYS A 13 -5.73 -23.00 16.80
CA LYS A 13 -4.52 -22.54 16.08
C LYS A 13 -4.86 -21.87 14.75
N ILE A 14 -5.74 -22.48 13.94
CA ILE A 14 -6.18 -21.91 12.66
C ILE A 14 -6.94 -20.59 12.87
N ARG A 15 -7.79 -20.48 13.91
CA ARG A 15 -8.52 -19.25 14.22
C ARG A 15 -7.58 -18.13 14.66
N GLU A 16 -6.60 -18.44 15.51
CA GLU A 16 -5.59 -17.49 15.96
C GLU A 16 -4.72 -17.00 14.81
N GLN A 17 -4.29 -17.90 13.90
CA GLN A 17 -3.56 -17.52 12.69
C GLN A 17 -4.36 -16.58 11.79
N ARG A 18 -5.65 -16.88 11.53
CA ARG A 18 -6.52 -16.01 10.73
C ARG A 18 -6.74 -14.64 11.37
N LYS A 19 -6.92 -14.59 12.70
CA LYS A 19 -7.04 -13.31 13.43
C LYS A 19 -5.76 -12.50 13.34
N GLY A 20 -4.60 -13.13 13.52
CA GLY A 20 -3.31 -12.46 13.38
C GLY A 20 -3.10 -11.91 11.98
N GLN A 21 -3.45 -12.69 10.95
CA GLN A 21 -3.36 -12.24 9.56
C GLN A 21 -4.30 -11.04 9.28
N ALA A 22 -5.56 -11.10 9.72
CA ALA A 22 -6.50 -10.00 9.54
C ALA A 22 -6.06 -8.72 10.26
N ALA A 23 -5.47 -8.84 11.46
CA ALA A 23 -4.93 -7.71 12.20
C ALA A 23 -3.74 -7.07 11.46
N ALA A 24 -2.80 -7.88 10.96
CA ALA A 24 -1.66 -7.41 10.19
C ALA A 24 -2.08 -6.75 8.86
N GLU A 25 -3.08 -7.31 8.17
CA GLU A 25 -3.63 -6.71 6.95
C GLU A 25 -4.29 -5.35 7.24
N HIS A 26 -5.04 -5.23 8.34
CA HIS A 26 -5.63 -3.96 8.76
C HIS A 26 -4.56 -2.91 9.09
N GLU A 27 -3.54 -3.29 9.88
CA GLU A 27 -2.42 -2.41 10.22
C GLU A 27 -1.68 -1.93 8.96
N ALA A 28 -1.46 -2.83 8.00
CA ALA A 28 -0.81 -2.51 6.72
C ALA A 28 -1.61 -1.46 5.92
N VAL A 29 -2.94 -1.61 5.88
CA VAL A 29 -3.82 -0.64 5.21
C VAL A 29 -3.80 0.72 5.89
N GLU A 30 -3.81 0.77 7.23
CA GLU A 30 -3.77 2.04 7.95
C GLU A 30 -2.43 2.76 7.75
N GLN A 31 -1.29 2.05 7.87
CA GLN A 31 0.01 2.64 7.60
C GLN A 31 0.14 3.11 6.15
N ALA A 32 -0.41 2.37 5.19
CA ALA A 32 -0.47 2.79 3.79
C ALA A 32 -1.29 4.07 3.57
N ARG A 33 -2.41 4.25 4.29
CA ARG A 33 -3.21 5.50 4.25
C ARG A 33 -2.42 6.68 4.81
N GLU A 34 -1.66 6.50 5.88
CA GLU A 34 -0.82 7.54 6.46
C GLU A 34 0.29 7.98 5.51
N ILE A 35 0.96 7.01 4.87
CA ILE A 35 1.97 7.28 3.84
C ILE A 35 1.35 8.05 2.68
N HIS A 36 0.22 7.58 2.15
CA HIS A 36 -0.49 8.27 1.07
C HIS A 36 -0.87 9.70 1.44
N SER A 37 -1.39 9.93 2.65
CA SER A 37 -1.74 11.28 3.13
C SER A 37 -0.53 12.20 3.21
N ALA A 38 0.62 11.69 3.68
CA ALA A 38 1.86 12.46 3.76
C ALA A 38 2.38 12.84 2.36
N LEU A 39 2.49 11.86 1.45
CA LEU A 39 2.97 12.09 0.08
C LEU A 39 2.04 12.99 -0.72
N SER A 40 0.72 12.90 -0.49
CA SER A 40 -0.26 13.73 -1.19
C SER A 40 -0.13 15.22 -0.87
N LYS A 41 0.42 15.59 0.29
CA LYS A 41 0.72 17.01 0.63
C LYS A 41 1.93 17.55 -0.13
N LEU A 42 2.78 16.66 -0.61
CA LEU A 42 3.99 17.00 -1.36
C LEU A 42 3.77 17.00 -2.87
N ALA A 43 2.72 16.32 -3.33
CA ALA A 43 2.35 16.24 -4.73
C ALA A 43 1.38 17.37 -5.13
N HIS A 44 1.50 17.86 -6.37
CA HIS A 44 0.51 18.73 -7.00
C HIS A 44 -0.81 17.99 -7.26
N ALA A 45 -0.72 16.72 -7.66
CA ALA A 45 -1.86 15.84 -7.84
C ALA A 45 -1.50 14.40 -7.49
N ASN A 46 -2.48 13.59 -7.09
CA ASN A 46 -2.28 12.17 -6.83
C ASN A 46 -3.44 11.34 -7.38
N ARG A 47 -3.17 10.05 -7.63
CA ARG A 47 -4.19 9.05 -7.98
C ARG A 47 -3.86 7.74 -7.29
N VAL A 48 -4.89 7.08 -6.77
CA VAL A 48 -4.79 5.72 -6.24
C VAL A 48 -5.43 4.76 -7.23
N HIS A 49 -4.67 3.76 -7.65
CA HIS A 49 -5.11 2.70 -8.53
C HIS A 49 -5.50 1.46 -7.72
N PRO A 50 -6.35 0.57 -8.28
CA PRO A 50 -6.59 -0.73 -7.67
C PRO A 50 -5.25 -1.44 -7.39
N PRO A 51 -5.09 -2.10 -6.24
CA PRO A 51 -3.94 -2.95 -5.98
C PRO A 51 -3.75 -3.95 -7.12
N GLN A 52 -2.53 -4.07 -7.63
CA GLN A 52 -2.24 -5.06 -8.67
C GLN A 52 -2.44 -6.47 -8.12
N ASN A 53 -3.03 -7.32 -8.96
CA ASN A 53 -3.49 -8.64 -8.55
C ASN A 53 -2.30 -9.57 -8.23
N ARG A 54 -2.43 -10.38 -7.19
CA ARG A 54 -1.36 -11.22 -6.64
C ARG A 54 -0.80 -12.24 -7.64
N ASP A 55 -1.60 -12.65 -8.62
CA ASP A 55 -1.25 -13.70 -9.58
C ASP A 55 -0.20 -13.28 -10.61
N LEU A 56 0.04 -11.96 -10.78
CA LEU A 56 0.97 -11.41 -11.77
C LEU A 56 2.24 -10.79 -11.15
N ALA A 57 2.32 -10.70 -9.82
CA ALA A 57 3.38 -9.95 -9.17
C ALA A 57 4.44 -10.86 -8.55
N ALA A 58 5.72 -10.58 -8.85
CA ALA A 58 6.86 -11.33 -8.35
C ALA A 58 7.20 -11.05 -6.87
N TYR A 59 6.35 -10.34 -6.12
CA TYR A 59 6.55 -10.04 -4.70
C TYR A 59 5.69 -10.95 -3.80
N ARG A 60 6.24 -11.36 -2.66
CA ARG A 60 5.50 -12.07 -1.61
C ARG A 60 4.81 -11.04 -0.71
N GLY A 61 3.52 -10.76 -0.91
CA GLY A 61 2.79 -9.84 -0.04
C GLY A 61 1.41 -9.43 -0.55
N LEU A 62 0.71 -8.61 0.23
CA LEU A 62 -0.49 -7.88 -0.17
C LEU A 62 -0.06 -6.47 -0.58
N MET A 63 -0.36 -6.04 -1.81
CA MET A 63 -0.22 -4.63 -2.17
C MET A 63 -1.37 -3.87 -1.52
N VAL A 64 -1.01 -2.96 -0.63
CA VAL A 64 -1.98 -2.13 0.13
C VAL A 64 -2.09 -0.71 -0.42
N LEU A 65 -1.16 -0.30 -1.28
CA LEU A 65 -1.17 0.99 -1.97
C LEU A 65 -0.52 0.88 -3.35
N ASN A 66 -1.22 1.39 -4.35
CA ASN A 66 -0.69 1.63 -5.69
C ASN A 66 -1.00 3.10 -6.04
N GLY A 67 -0.03 3.99 -5.82
CA GLY A 67 -0.22 5.43 -5.92
C GLY A 67 0.65 6.06 -7.01
N ALA A 68 0.06 6.95 -7.80
CA ALA A 68 0.77 7.84 -8.70
C ALA A 68 0.73 9.28 -8.16
N TYR A 69 1.86 9.97 -8.21
CA TYR A 69 2.01 11.34 -7.68
C TYR A 69 2.65 12.23 -8.74
N LEU A 70 2.02 13.36 -9.02
CA LEU A 70 2.57 14.43 -9.85
C LEU A 70 3.27 15.41 -8.92
N VAL A 71 4.59 15.52 -9.04
CA VAL A 71 5.44 16.32 -8.15
C VAL A 71 6.13 17.38 -9.00
N ASP A 72 6.19 18.61 -8.51
CA ASP A 72 6.97 19.66 -9.15
C ASP A 72 8.46 19.30 -9.11
N ASP A 73 9.19 19.54 -10.20
CA ASP A 73 10.61 19.16 -10.32
C ASP A 73 11.44 19.68 -9.13
N SER A 74 11.15 20.90 -8.67
CA SER A 74 11.80 21.54 -7.52
C SER A 74 11.56 20.86 -6.17
N ARG A 75 10.57 19.96 -6.08
CA ARG A 75 10.18 19.23 -4.86
C ARG A 75 10.51 17.75 -4.93
N THR A 76 11.16 17.29 -6.00
CA THR A 76 11.49 15.88 -6.20
C THR A 76 12.34 15.32 -5.05
N GLU A 77 13.35 16.06 -4.60
CA GLU A 77 14.21 15.65 -3.48
C GLU A 77 13.45 15.57 -2.15
N GLU A 78 12.57 16.54 -1.89
CA GLU A 78 11.68 16.54 -0.71
C GLU A 78 10.76 15.32 -0.72
N PHE A 79 10.17 15.02 -1.89
CA PHE A 79 9.25 13.90 -2.06
C PHE A 79 9.94 12.54 -1.90
N THR A 80 11.12 12.37 -2.50
CA THR A 80 11.90 11.12 -2.39
C THR A 80 12.43 10.91 -0.97
N SER A 81 12.90 11.96 -0.30
CA SER A 81 13.29 11.88 1.11
C SER A 81 12.13 11.47 2.02
N ALA A 82 10.93 12.01 1.77
CA ALA A 82 9.74 11.60 2.51
C ALA A 82 9.37 10.13 2.28
N ILE A 83 9.63 9.57 1.10
CA ILE A 83 9.46 8.13 0.85
C ILE A 83 10.45 7.33 1.68
N ASP A 84 11.72 7.70 1.69
CA ASP A 84 12.78 6.99 2.41
C ASP A 84 12.54 7.00 3.93
N ASP A 85 12.13 8.14 4.47
CA ASP A 85 11.74 8.29 5.88
C ASP A 85 10.57 7.38 6.24
N LYS A 86 9.55 7.33 5.37
CA LYS A 86 8.39 6.46 5.58
C LYS A 86 8.74 4.99 5.43
N ALA A 87 9.58 4.62 4.49
CA ALA A 87 10.06 3.25 4.31
C ALA A 87 10.84 2.77 5.54
N SER A 88 11.69 3.61 6.11
CA SER A 88 12.52 3.28 7.28
C SER A 88 11.70 3.08 8.56
N GLY A 89 10.57 3.77 8.70
CA GLY A 89 9.67 3.66 9.86
C GLY A 89 8.53 2.65 9.70
N SER A 90 8.49 1.92 8.58
CA SER A 90 7.37 1.11 8.13
C SER A 90 7.76 -0.37 8.06
N PHE A 91 6.81 -1.27 8.30
CA PHE A 91 6.99 -2.69 8.00
C PHE A 91 6.57 -3.03 6.55
N LEU A 92 6.00 -2.06 5.82
CA LEU A 92 5.69 -2.15 4.41
C LEU A 92 6.96 -1.96 3.57
N GLN A 93 7.08 -2.81 2.56
CA GLN A 93 8.00 -2.57 1.46
C GLN A 93 7.41 -1.50 0.54
N ILE A 94 8.16 -0.43 0.32
CA ILE A 94 7.80 0.66 -0.60
C ILE A 94 8.71 0.58 -1.82
N GLU A 95 8.13 0.64 -3.01
CA GLU A 95 8.85 0.66 -4.28
C GLU A 95 8.48 1.94 -5.04
N LEU A 96 9.48 2.74 -5.40
CA LEU A 96 9.31 3.94 -6.21
C LEU A 96 9.71 3.62 -7.65
N THR A 97 8.72 3.58 -8.54
CA THR A 97 8.92 3.47 -9.99
C THR A 97 8.75 4.85 -10.60
N GLY A 98 9.85 5.59 -10.81
CA GLY A 98 9.85 7.04 -11.04
C GLY A 98 11.18 7.54 -11.63
N PRO A 99 11.21 8.70 -12.33
CA PRO A 99 10.09 9.49 -12.83
C PRO A 99 9.58 8.97 -14.20
N TRP A 100 8.27 9.12 -14.46
CA TRP A 100 7.61 8.68 -15.70
C TRP A 100 6.89 9.86 -16.31
N ALA A 101 6.68 9.86 -17.63
CA ALA A 101 5.80 10.85 -18.25
C ALA A 101 4.40 10.80 -17.60
N PRO A 102 3.70 11.95 -17.43
CA PRO A 102 2.51 12.07 -16.57
C PRO A 102 1.25 11.49 -17.22
N TYR A 103 1.33 10.32 -17.86
CA TYR A 103 0.21 9.64 -18.50
C TYR A 103 -0.94 9.38 -17.53
N SER A 104 -0.64 9.09 -16.26
CA SER A 104 -1.63 8.94 -15.20
C SER A 104 -2.43 10.22 -14.93
N PHE A 105 -1.98 11.39 -15.39
CA PHE A 105 -2.64 12.68 -15.16
C PHE A 105 -3.11 13.35 -16.46
N ALA A 106 -2.60 12.92 -17.62
CA ALA A 106 -2.95 13.43 -18.94
C ALA A 106 -4.26 12.84 -19.48
N VAL A 107 -5.36 12.99 -18.74
CA VAL A 107 -6.70 12.62 -19.23
C VAL A 107 -7.35 13.86 -19.81
N ILE A 108 -7.61 13.84 -21.12
CA ILE A 108 -8.46 14.86 -21.76
C ILE A 108 -9.89 14.56 -21.34
N SER A 109 -10.47 15.40 -20.49
CA SER A 109 -11.91 15.40 -20.22
C SER A 109 -12.61 15.81 -21.52
N THR A 110 -13.13 14.84 -22.27
CA THR A 110 -14.04 15.15 -23.37
C THR A 110 -15.35 15.64 -22.75
N GLU A 111 -15.51 16.95 -22.58
CA GLU A 111 -16.84 17.55 -22.43
C GLU A 111 -17.62 17.23 -23.71
N ARG A 112 -18.60 16.34 -23.58
CA ARG A 112 -19.62 16.14 -24.62
C ARG A 112 -20.62 17.28 -24.45
N LEU A 113 -20.58 18.23 -25.39
CA LEU A 113 -21.62 19.24 -25.62
C LEU A 113 -23.01 18.60 -25.75
#